data_AF-A0A1Y0GXM1-F1
#
_entry.id   AF-A0A1Y0GXM1-F1
#
_cell.length_a   1.000
_cell.length_b   1.000
_cell.length_c   1.000
_cell.angle_alpha   90.00
_cell.angle_beta   90.00
_cell.angle_gamma   90.00
#
_symmetry.space_group_name_H-M   'P 1'
#
loop_
_entity.id
_entity.type
_entity.pdbx_description
1 polymer ?
#
loop_
_entity_poly.entity_id
_entity_poly.type
_entity_poly.pdbx_seq_one_letter_code
_entity_poly.pdbx_strand_id
1 'polypeptide(L)'
;MKRILTIGVMVASMGIAVAQSFESQISDLSLLQNKEVQNELGISEATRDKMNKFAEDFNRRANGAQEEFRKKNPSAQQPSQGLIDQLAKFESDLKKNIFGLLNQKQMKRLSELTLQAAGYPAMMNDIVAKKIGLNAAQLKKLRDEFQKMGTEVQRLQQGAMKPIYDKYGNEKPENEEAAKALQAKVEGEAQAAMAKIQPQLDKMRDGWLAVVKKTVKAIQMNRFEALQGKPFKPSGQ
;
A
#
# COMPACT_ATOMS: atom_id res chain seq x y z
N MET A 1 -24.82 -63.33 -4.20
CA MET A 1 -23.69 -62.91 -3.34
C MET A 1 -23.50 -61.40 -3.47
N LYS A 2 -23.53 -60.71 -2.31
CA LYS A 2 -22.95 -59.40 -1.92
C LYS A 2 -23.20 -58.11 -2.75
N ARG A 3 -23.82 -57.15 -2.05
CA ARG A 3 -23.93 -55.68 -2.26
C ARG A 3 -22.62 -54.95 -1.89
N ILE A 4 -22.33 -53.79 -2.50
CA ILE A 4 -21.80 -52.49 -1.96
C ILE A 4 -22.13 -51.42 -3.04
N LEU A 5 -23.04 -50.42 -2.91
CA LEU A 5 -23.17 -49.20 -2.09
C LEU A 5 -22.08 -48.11 -2.26
N THR A 6 -22.44 -47.02 -2.98
CA THR A 6 -22.09 -45.58 -2.81
C THR A 6 -20.60 -45.16 -2.74
N ILE A 7 -20.13 -44.08 -3.40
CA ILE A 7 -20.22 -42.67 -2.95
C ILE A 7 -20.01 -41.75 -4.17
N GLY A 8 -20.99 -40.89 -4.43
CA GLY A 8 -20.82 -39.74 -5.30
C GLY A 8 -19.90 -38.72 -4.63
N VAL A 9 -18.90 -38.23 -5.35
CA VAL A 9 -18.19 -37.02 -4.96
C VAL A 9 -19.00 -35.85 -5.51
N MET A 10 -19.89 -35.30 -4.68
CA MET A 10 -20.29 -33.91 -4.84
C MET A 10 -19.02 -33.07 -4.77
N VAL A 11 -18.66 -32.43 -5.89
CA VAL A 11 -17.86 -31.21 -5.82
C VAL A 11 -18.77 -30.19 -5.14
N ALA A 12 -18.68 -30.12 -3.82
CA ALA A 12 -19.16 -28.98 -3.09
C ALA A 12 -18.34 -27.78 -3.59
N SER A 13 -18.87 -27.09 -4.59
CA SER A 13 -18.59 -25.67 -4.79
C SER A 13 -19.05 -25.00 -3.50
N MET A 14 -18.16 -24.96 -2.50
CA MET A 14 -18.31 -24.05 -1.39
C MET A 14 -18.35 -22.68 -2.05
N GLY A 15 -19.56 -22.12 -2.13
CA GLY A 15 -19.72 -20.70 -2.34
C GLY A 15 -19.00 -20.03 -1.20
N ILE A 16 -17.73 -19.67 -1.44
CA ILE A 16 -16.98 -18.82 -0.55
C ILE A 16 -17.63 -17.45 -0.72
N ALA A 17 -18.68 -17.20 0.07
CA ALA A 17 -18.84 -15.87 0.62
C ALA A 17 -17.48 -15.58 1.27
N VAL A 18 -16.62 -14.85 0.57
CA VAL A 18 -15.41 -14.28 1.14
C VAL A 18 -15.94 -13.26 2.15
N ALA A 19 -16.36 -13.75 3.32
CA ALA A 19 -16.33 -12.94 4.51
C ALA A 19 -14.92 -12.37 4.52
N GLN A 20 -14.82 -11.04 4.47
CA GLN A 20 -13.56 -10.32 4.35
C GLN A 20 -12.61 -10.86 5.43
N SER A 21 -11.74 -11.79 5.05
CA SER A 21 -10.81 -12.42 5.98
C SER A 21 -9.82 -11.36 6.43
N PHE A 22 -9.22 -11.56 7.60
CA PHE A 22 -8.16 -10.68 8.09
C PHE A 22 -7.12 -10.39 7.00
N GLU A 23 -6.63 -11.45 6.34
CA GLU A 23 -5.66 -11.39 5.25
C GLU A 23 -6.16 -10.51 4.10
N SER A 24 -7.39 -10.73 3.63
CA SER A 24 -7.95 -9.93 2.53
C SER A 24 -8.12 -8.44 2.87
N GLN A 25 -8.34 -8.11 4.14
CA GLN A 25 -8.54 -6.73 4.56
C GLN A 25 -7.22 -5.98 4.68
N ILE A 26 -6.17 -6.65 5.18
CA ILE A 26 -4.88 -5.99 5.43
C ILE A 26 -3.90 -6.10 4.26
N SER A 27 -4.08 -7.05 3.34
CA SER A 27 -3.17 -7.22 2.20
C SER A 27 -3.21 -6.02 1.26
N ASP A 28 -2.02 -5.61 0.83
CA ASP A 28 -1.77 -4.56 -0.15
C ASP A 28 -1.57 -5.17 -1.54
N LEU A 29 -2.44 -4.77 -2.48
CA LEU A 29 -2.40 -5.20 -3.85
C LEU A 29 -1.13 -4.71 -4.58
N SER A 30 -0.59 -3.55 -4.19
CA SER A 30 0.56 -2.94 -4.85
C SER A 30 1.81 -3.83 -4.80
N LEU A 31 1.98 -4.63 -3.74
CA LEU A 31 3.10 -5.56 -3.61
C LEU A 31 3.11 -6.64 -4.69
N LEU A 32 1.95 -6.96 -5.27
CA LEU A 32 1.87 -7.93 -6.37
C LEU A 32 2.46 -7.39 -7.67
N GLN A 33 2.86 -6.12 -7.76
CA GLN A 33 3.62 -5.60 -8.89
C GLN A 33 5.11 -5.96 -8.80
N ASN A 34 5.61 -6.28 -7.61
CA ASN A 34 7.01 -6.64 -7.39
C ASN A 34 7.26 -8.12 -7.77
N LYS A 35 8.22 -8.36 -8.68
CA LYS A 35 8.55 -9.72 -9.16
C LYS A 35 9.06 -10.64 -8.05
N GLU A 36 9.84 -10.14 -7.10
CA GLU A 36 10.34 -10.93 -5.97
C GLU A 36 9.18 -11.40 -5.07
N VAL A 37 8.18 -10.54 -4.86
CA VAL A 37 6.95 -10.92 -4.14
C VAL A 37 6.16 -11.95 -4.94
N GLN A 38 6.02 -11.79 -6.25
CA GLN A 38 5.35 -12.78 -7.11
C GLN A 38 6.03 -14.15 -7.03
N ASN A 39 7.36 -14.18 -7.06
CA ASN A 39 8.17 -15.40 -6.94
C ASN A 39 7.98 -16.07 -5.57
N GLU A 40 8.07 -15.31 -4.48
CA GLU A 40 7.84 -15.78 -3.10
C GLU A 40 6.44 -16.37 -2.91
N LEU A 41 5.43 -15.77 -3.57
CA LEU A 41 4.05 -16.26 -3.55
C LEU A 41 3.81 -17.44 -4.51
N GLY A 42 4.78 -17.79 -5.36
CA GLY A 42 4.63 -18.80 -6.40
C GLY A 42 3.51 -18.44 -7.38
N ILE A 43 3.40 -17.17 -7.77
CA ILE A 43 2.43 -16.74 -8.78
C ILE A 43 2.89 -17.26 -10.14
N SER A 44 2.08 -18.12 -10.75
CA SER A 44 2.35 -18.61 -12.11
C SER A 44 2.06 -17.54 -13.16
N GLU A 45 2.64 -17.71 -14.34
CA GLU A 45 2.37 -16.85 -15.50
C GLU A 45 0.87 -16.81 -15.84
N ALA A 46 0.20 -17.96 -15.85
CA ALA A 46 -1.25 -18.01 -16.09
C ALA A 46 -2.07 -17.24 -15.04
N THR A 47 -1.66 -17.21 -13.78
CA THR A 47 -2.31 -16.40 -12.74
C THR A 47 -2.01 -14.92 -12.95
N ARG A 48 -0.77 -14.58 -13.31
CA ARG A 48 -0.35 -13.21 -13.62
C ARG A 48 -1.12 -12.64 -14.82
N ASP A 49 -1.34 -13.42 -15.87
CA ASP A 49 -2.14 -13.00 -17.03
C ASP A 49 -3.58 -12.70 -16.65
N LYS A 50 -4.18 -13.48 -15.74
CA LYS A 50 -5.52 -13.19 -15.20
C LYS A 50 -5.53 -11.92 -14.36
N MET A 51 -4.50 -11.67 -13.54
CA MET A 51 -4.36 -10.42 -12.79
C MET A 51 -4.27 -9.22 -13.73
N ASN A 52 -3.47 -9.33 -14.80
CA ASN A 52 -3.33 -8.28 -15.81
C ASN A 52 -4.68 -7.98 -16.48
N LYS A 53 -5.47 -9.00 -16.84
CA LYS A 53 -6.82 -8.80 -17.39
C LYS A 53 -7.74 -8.03 -16.44
N PHE A 54 -7.68 -8.32 -15.14
CA PHE A 54 -8.46 -7.55 -14.15
C PHE A 54 -7.95 -6.12 -14.01
N ALA A 55 -6.63 -5.89 -14.07
CA ALA A 55 -6.05 -4.56 -14.05
C ALA A 55 -6.40 -3.74 -15.31
N GLU A 56 -6.38 -4.35 -16.48
CA GLU A 56 -6.81 -3.74 -17.75
C GLU A 56 -8.29 -3.34 -17.70
N ASP A 57 -9.16 -4.22 -17.20
CA ASP A 57 -10.57 -3.91 -17.02
C ASP A 57 -10.81 -2.78 -16.01
N PHE A 58 -10.08 -2.78 -14.88
CA PHE A 58 -10.09 -1.68 -13.93
C PHE A 58 -9.68 -0.36 -14.60
N ASN A 59 -8.53 -0.33 -15.28
CA ASN A 59 -8.00 0.86 -15.94
C ASN A 59 -8.98 1.40 -16.99
N ARG A 60 -9.58 0.51 -17.79
CA ARG A 60 -10.61 0.89 -18.76
C ARG A 60 -11.81 1.55 -18.08
N ARG A 61 -12.35 0.93 -17.02
CA ARG A 61 -13.52 1.46 -16.29
C ARG A 61 -13.21 2.78 -15.58
N ALA A 62 -12.07 2.87 -14.91
CA ALA A 62 -11.62 4.06 -14.20
C ALA A 62 -11.38 5.24 -15.15
N ASN A 63 -10.64 5.01 -16.25
CA ASN A 63 -10.38 6.04 -17.25
C ASN A 63 -11.67 6.52 -17.92
N GLY A 64 -12.58 5.60 -18.26
CA GLY A 64 -13.88 5.95 -18.83
C GLY A 64 -14.73 6.82 -17.89
N ALA A 65 -14.81 6.46 -16.61
CA ALA A 65 -15.54 7.24 -15.61
C ALA A 65 -14.92 8.64 -15.40
N GLN A 66 -13.59 8.73 -15.36
CA GLN A 66 -12.89 10.02 -15.26
C GLN A 66 -13.10 10.89 -16.50
N GLU A 67 -13.04 10.31 -17.71
CA GLU A 67 -13.28 11.03 -18.95
C GLU A 67 -14.73 11.53 -19.03
N GLU A 68 -15.71 10.71 -18.68
CA GLU A 68 -17.11 11.11 -18.60
C GLU A 68 -17.32 12.25 -17.60
N PHE A 69 -16.70 12.16 -16.42
CA PHE A 69 -16.74 13.23 -15.43
C PHE A 69 -16.16 14.54 -15.96
N ARG A 70 -14.98 14.50 -16.59
CA ARG A 70 -14.34 15.68 -17.18
C ARG A 70 -15.18 16.31 -18.29
N LYS A 71 -15.82 15.48 -19.14
CA LYS A 71 -16.72 15.96 -20.19
C LYS A 71 -17.96 16.67 -19.62
N LYS A 72 -18.54 16.14 -18.55
CA LYS A 72 -19.71 16.74 -17.88
C LYS A 72 -19.35 17.93 -16.99
N ASN A 73 -18.13 18.00 -16.49
CA ASN A 73 -17.67 19.00 -15.53
C ASN A 73 -16.30 19.59 -15.95
N PRO A 74 -16.21 20.27 -17.11
CA PRO A 74 -14.94 20.72 -17.66
C PRO A 74 -14.20 21.73 -16.77
N SER A 75 -14.93 22.46 -15.91
CA SER A 75 -14.37 23.45 -14.98
C SER A 75 -14.13 22.90 -13.57
N ALA A 76 -14.41 21.61 -13.31
CA ALA A 76 -14.21 21.04 -11.98
C ALA A 76 -12.73 20.86 -11.67
N GLN A 77 -12.27 21.53 -10.60
CA GLN A 77 -10.89 21.41 -10.12
C GLN A 77 -10.68 20.14 -9.27
N GLN A 78 -11.76 19.52 -8.78
CA GLN A 78 -11.73 18.35 -7.92
C GLN A 78 -12.78 17.32 -8.38
N PRO A 79 -12.51 16.01 -8.23
CA PRO A 79 -13.49 14.97 -8.52
C PRO A 79 -14.71 15.09 -7.58
N SER A 80 -15.91 14.79 -8.09
CA SER A 80 -17.11 14.73 -7.24
C SER A 80 -17.06 13.51 -6.31
N GLN A 81 -17.78 13.58 -5.18
CA GLN A 81 -17.91 12.43 -4.27
C GLN A 81 -18.42 11.18 -4.99
N GLY A 82 -19.36 11.33 -5.93
CA GLY A 82 -19.86 10.21 -6.73
C GLY A 82 -18.79 9.54 -7.59
N LEU A 83 -17.88 10.32 -8.20
CA LEU A 83 -16.73 9.75 -8.92
C LEU A 83 -15.77 9.04 -7.96
N ILE A 84 -15.49 9.64 -6.80
CA ILE A 84 -14.63 9.03 -5.76
C ILE A 84 -15.19 7.67 -5.33
N ASP A 85 -16.48 7.61 -4.99
CA ASP A 85 -17.15 6.38 -4.56
C ASP A 85 -17.17 5.32 -5.68
N GLN A 86 -17.37 5.75 -6.93
CA GLN A 86 -17.33 4.87 -8.10
C GLN A 86 -15.93 4.27 -8.33
N LEU A 87 -14.87 5.08 -8.23
CA LEU A 87 -13.49 4.61 -8.34
C LEU A 87 -13.13 3.65 -7.19
N ALA A 88 -13.54 3.96 -5.97
CA ALA A 88 -13.35 3.08 -4.81
C ALA A 88 -14.06 1.72 -5.01
N LYS A 89 -15.24 1.71 -5.65
CA LYS A 89 -15.93 0.47 -6.01
C LYS A 89 -15.14 -0.35 -7.04
N PHE A 90 -14.61 0.30 -8.09
CA PHE A 90 -13.77 -0.39 -9.06
C PHE A 90 -12.50 -0.98 -8.45
N GLU A 91 -11.88 -0.25 -7.52
CA GLU A 91 -10.71 -0.74 -6.78
C GLU A 91 -11.07 -1.93 -5.88
N SER A 92 -12.21 -1.86 -5.18
CA SER A 92 -12.74 -2.97 -4.38
C SER A 92 -13.00 -4.21 -5.22
N ASP A 93 -13.60 -4.06 -6.41
CA ASP A 93 -13.82 -5.16 -7.35
C ASP A 93 -12.49 -5.75 -7.85
N LEU A 94 -11.51 -4.90 -8.20
CA LEU A 94 -10.18 -5.32 -8.60
C LEU A 94 -9.52 -6.15 -7.49
N LYS A 95 -9.51 -5.63 -6.26
CA LYS A 95 -8.94 -6.30 -5.09
C LYS A 95 -9.62 -7.65 -4.85
N LYS A 96 -10.96 -7.70 -4.90
CA LYS A 96 -11.74 -8.94 -4.75
C LYS A 96 -11.36 -9.96 -5.82
N ASN A 97 -11.31 -9.55 -7.08
CA ASN A 97 -11.01 -10.46 -8.19
C ASN A 97 -9.58 -11.00 -8.13
N ILE A 98 -8.59 -10.14 -7.85
CA ILE A 98 -7.20 -10.56 -7.73
C ILE A 98 -6.99 -11.47 -6.50
N PHE A 99 -7.57 -11.13 -5.36
CA PHE A 99 -7.43 -11.95 -4.16
C PHE A 99 -8.17 -13.28 -4.29
N GLY A 100 -9.26 -13.33 -5.08
CA GLY A 100 -9.93 -14.56 -5.43
C GLY A 100 -9.09 -15.53 -6.29
N LEU A 101 -8.02 -15.06 -6.93
CA LEU A 101 -7.07 -15.93 -7.64
C LEU A 101 -6.04 -16.57 -6.71
N LEU A 102 -5.86 -16.04 -5.50
CA LEU A 102 -4.85 -16.50 -4.56
C LEU A 102 -5.45 -17.55 -3.64
N ASN A 103 -4.71 -18.65 -3.45
CA ASN A 103 -5.09 -19.64 -2.44
C ASN A 103 -4.83 -19.11 -1.01
N GLN A 104 -5.32 -19.82 0.00
CA GLN A 104 -5.21 -19.38 1.40
C GLN A 104 -3.75 -19.18 1.86
N LYS A 105 -2.82 -20.03 1.42
CA LYS A 105 -1.39 -19.90 1.77
C LYS A 105 -0.79 -18.64 1.15
N GLN A 106 -1.13 -18.35 -0.11
CA GLN A 106 -0.71 -17.14 -0.81
C GLN A 106 -1.30 -15.88 -0.18
N MET A 107 -2.59 -15.89 0.15
CA MET A 107 -3.25 -14.76 0.84
C MET A 107 -2.63 -14.49 2.20
N LYS A 108 -2.37 -15.54 3.00
CA LYS A 108 -1.67 -15.40 4.28
C LYS A 108 -0.29 -14.80 4.09
N ARG A 109 0.49 -15.32 3.14
CA ARG A 109 1.84 -14.81 2.89
C ARG A 109 1.84 -13.37 2.38
N LEU A 110 0.91 -13.00 1.50
CA LEU A 110 0.77 -11.61 1.05
C LEU A 110 0.50 -10.68 2.22
N SER A 111 -0.38 -11.08 3.14
CA SER A 111 -0.70 -10.27 4.34
C SER A 111 0.51 -10.10 5.27
N GLU A 112 1.32 -11.16 5.46
CA GLU A 112 2.60 -11.11 6.18
C GLU A 112 3.57 -10.11 5.52
N LEU A 113 3.73 -10.18 4.19
CA LEU A 113 4.58 -9.26 3.42
C LEU A 113 4.08 -7.81 3.51
N THR A 114 2.76 -7.59 3.50
CA THR A 114 2.19 -6.25 3.70
C THR A 114 2.54 -5.70 5.09
N LEU A 115 2.43 -6.51 6.14
CA LEU A 115 2.80 -6.07 7.49
C LEU A 115 4.32 -5.85 7.65
N GLN A 116 5.14 -6.61 6.94
CA GLN A 116 6.59 -6.39 6.92
C GLN A 116 6.96 -5.09 6.19
N ALA A 117 6.40 -4.86 5.00
CA ALA A 117 6.65 -3.66 4.21
C ALA A 117 6.19 -2.39 4.93
N ALA A 118 5.01 -2.44 5.56
CA ALA A 118 4.47 -1.31 6.31
C ALA A 118 5.20 -1.08 7.64
N GLY A 119 5.78 -2.11 8.25
CA GLY A 119 6.44 -2.02 9.56
C GLY A 119 5.49 -1.62 10.69
N TYR A 120 6.00 -0.96 11.73
CA TYR A 120 5.18 -0.54 12.87
C TYR A 120 3.98 0.36 12.53
N PRO A 121 4.00 1.21 11.48
CA PRO A 121 2.80 1.95 11.05
C PRO A 121 1.58 1.06 10.81
N ALA A 122 1.76 -0.21 10.44
CA ALA A 122 0.66 -1.16 10.28
C ALA A 122 -0.19 -1.35 11.55
N MET A 123 0.39 -1.15 12.74
CA MET A 123 -0.36 -1.22 14.01
C MET A 123 -1.42 -0.13 14.15
N MET A 124 -1.35 0.93 13.34
CA MET A 124 -2.37 1.99 13.32
C MET A 124 -3.58 1.65 12.47
N ASN A 125 -3.59 0.52 11.75
CA ASN A 125 -4.77 0.00 11.08
C ASN A 125 -5.72 -0.64 12.10
N ASP A 126 -7.02 -0.33 12.09
CA ASP A 126 -7.96 -0.81 13.11
C ASP A 126 -8.05 -2.34 13.19
N ILE A 127 -7.90 -3.02 12.05
CA ILE A 127 -8.00 -4.48 11.94
C ILE A 127 -6.77 -5.13 12.57
N VAL A 128 -5.58 -4.60 12.27
CA VAL A 128 -4.32 -5.04 12.89
C VAL A 128 -4.31 -4.71 14.39
N ALA A 129 -4.68 -3.50 14.76
CA ALA A 129 -4.79 -3.04 16.14
C ALA A 129 -5.68 -3.96 16.97
N LYS A 130 -6.87 -4.29 16.46
CA LYS A 130 -7.78 -5.24 17.09
C LYS A 130 -7.16 -6.64 17.18
N LYS A 131 -6.50 -7.11 16.13
CA LYS A 131 -5.86 -8.45 16.09
C LYS A 131 -4.76 -8.61 17.13
N ILE A 132 -3.96 -7.57 17.37
CA ILE A 132 -2.89 -7.61 18.39
C ILE A 132 -3.37 -7.20 19.78
N GLY A 133 -4.57 -6.60 19.86
CA GLY A 133 -5.23 -6.23 21.10
C GLY A 133 -4.86 -4.85 21.61
N LEU A 134 -4.57 -3.89 20.73
CA LEU A 134 -4.48 -2.47 21.10
C LEU A 134 -5.87 -1.97 21.51
N ASN A 135 -5.93 -1.22 22.59
CA ASN A 135 -7.15 -0.49 22.94
C ASN A 135 -7.23 0.84 22.18
N ALA A 136 -8.41 1.48 22.24
CA ALA A 136 -8.66 2.75 21.55
C ALA A 136 -7.70 3.87 21.97
N ALA A 137 -7.31 3.93 23.25
CA ALA A 137 -6.38 4.96 23.74
C ALA A 137 -4.96 4.77 23.20
N GLN A 138 -4.46 3.54 23.15
CA GLN A 138 -3.17 3.20 22.53
C GLN A 138 -3.19 3.54 21.04
N LEU A 139 -4.22 3.10 20.32
CA LEU A 139 -4.37 3.35 18.89
C LEU A 139 -4.44 4.85 18.58
N LYS A 140 -5.25 5.60 19.34
CA LYS A 140 -5.35 7.05 19.18
C LYS A 140 -4.00 7.72 19.41
N LYS A 141 -3.27 7.35 20.47
CA LYS A 141 -1.95 7.91 20.75
C LYS A 141 -0.94 7.66 19.61
N LEU A 142 -0.93 6.45 19.04
CA LEU A 142 -0.05 6.15 17.90
C LEU A 142 -0.40 7.02 16.68
N ARG A 143 -1.68 7.16 16.37
CA ARG A 143 -2.17 7.98 15.24
C ARG A 143 -1.87 9.47 15.43
N ASP A 144 -2.16 10.01 16.61
CA ASP A 144 -1.91 11.41 16.94
C ASP A 144 -0.41 11.75 16.80
N GLU A 145 0.48 10.92 17.35
CA GLU A 145 1.93 11.15 17.29
C GLU A 145 2.49 10.95 15.88
N PHE A 146 1.97 9.98 15.12
CA PHE A 146 2.34 9.81 13.71
C PHE A 146 1.89 10.99 12.85
N GLN A 147 0.68 11.52 13.07
CA GLN A 147 0.19 12.69 12.36
C GLN A 147 1.04 13.93 12.64
N LYS A 148 1.37 14.19 13.92
CA LYS A 148 2.27 15.29 14.30
C LYS A 148 3.62 15.18 13.61
N MET A 149 4.21 13.98 13.63
CA MET A 149 5.47 13.71 12.92
C MET A 149 5.33 13.99 11.41
N GLY A 150 4.24 13.54 10.78
CA GLY A 150 3.99 13.76 9.36
C GLY A 150 3.90 15.24 8.99
N THR A 151 3.21 16.05 9.80
CA THR A 151 3.15 17.51 9.60
C THR A 151 4.54 18.16 9.67
N GLU A 152 5.36 17.74 10.64
CA GLU A 152 6.71 18.29 10.79
C GLU A 152 7.67 17.85 9.69
N VAL A 153 7.59 16.58 9.26
CA VAL A 153 8.30 16.06 8.07
C VAL A 153 7.94 16.87 6.84
N GLN A 154 6.65 17.11 6.60
CA GLN A 154 6.18 17.89 5.46
C GLN A 154 6.73 19.32 5.52
N ARG A 155 6.68 19.97 6.68
CA ARG A 155 7.21 21.32 6.89
C ARG A 155 8.71 21.38 6.58
N LEU A 156 9.48 20.40 7.05
CA LEU A 156 10.93 20.34 6.81
C LEU A 156 11.27 20.10 5.34
N GLN A 157 10.58 19.17 4.68
CA GLN A 157 10.75 18.92 3.25
C GLN A 157 10.38 20.14 2.41
N GLN A 158 9.24 20.78 2.69
CA GLN A 158 8.85 22.02 2.01
C GLN A 158 9.88 23.13 2.23
N GLY A 159 10.36 23.31 3.45
CA GLY A 159 11.41 24.30 3.74
C GLY A 159 12.72 24.02 3.01
N ALA A 160 13.09 22.74 2.85
CA ALA A 160 14.29 22.34 2.11
C ALA A 160 14.14 22.52 0.60
N MET A 161 12.95 22.26 0.04
CA MET A 161 12.71 22.33 -1.41
C MET A 161 12.32 23.72 -1.90
N LYS A 162 11.70 24.56 -1.05
CA LYS A 162 11.22 25.89 -1.45
C LYS A 162 12.30 26.76 -2.13
N PRO A 163 13.54 26.87 -1.62
CA PRO A 163 14.57 27.67 -2.29
C PRO A 163 14.91 27.19 -3.70
N ILE A 164 14.83 25.87 -3.93
CA ILE A 164 15.10 25.26 -5.24
C ILE A 164 13.95 25.61 -6.20
N TYR A 165 12.71 25.52 -5.73
CA TYR A 165 11.55 25.94 -6.51
C TYR A 165 11.55 27.45 -6.81
N ASP A 166 11.92 28.29 -5.83
CA ASP A 166 12.02 29.74 -6.04
C ASP A 166 13.11 30.08 -7.08
N LYS A 167 14.21 29.31 -7.10
CA LYS A 167 15.33 29.50 -8.02
C LYS A 167 15.02 29.04 -9.44
N TYR A 168 14.46 27.84 -9.60
CA TYR A 168 14.32 27.18 -10.90
C TYR A 168 12.89 27.11 -11.45
N GLY A 169 11.87 27.40 -10.63
CA GLY A 169 10.46 27.15 -10.98
C GLY A 169 9.92 27.96 -12.16
N ASN A 170 10.61 29.04 -12.54
CA ASN A 170 10.26 29.88 -13.69
C ASN A 170 11.21 29.71 -14.88
N GLU A 171 12.24 28.86 -14.77
CA GLU A 171 13.17 28.63 -15.87
C GLU A 171 12.49 27.81 -16.98
N LYS A 172 12.54 28.33 -18.21
CA LYS A 172 11.99 27.67 -19.40
C LYS A 172 13.15 27.22 -20.28
N PRO A 173 13.48 25.92 -20.31
CA PRO A 173 14.54 25.43 -21.19
C PRO A 173 14.14 25.60 -22.66
N GLU A 174 15.06 26.10 -23.47
CA GLU A 174 14.82 26.40 -24.89
C GLU A 174 14.82 25.13 -25.77
N ASN A 175 15.43 24.05 -25.29
CA ASN A 175 15.56 22.78 -26.00
C ASN A 175 15.72 21.61 -25.01
N GLU A 176 15.77 20.38 -25.55
CA GLU A 176 15.88 19.15 -24.76
C GLU A 176 17.19 19.08 -23.95
N GLU A 177 18.31 19.55 -24.50
CA GLU A 177 19.60 19.53 -23.80
C GLU A 177 19.59 20.48 -22.59
N ALA A 178 19.06 21.70 -22.77
CA ALA A 178 18.86 22.66 -21.71
C ALA A 178 17.90 22.13 -20.64
N ALA A 179 16.85 21.40 -21.04
CA ALA A 179 15.90 20.77 -20.12
C ALA A 179 16.58 19.68 -19.27
N LYS A 180 17.37 18.80 -19.89
CA LYS A 180 18.15 17.77 -19.17
C LYS A 180 19.17 18.39 -18.22
N ALA A 181 19.86 19.45 -18.65
CA ALA A 181 20.82 20.16 -17.81
C ALA A 181 20.16 20.83 -16.61
N LEU A 182 18.99 21.46 -16.81
CA LEU A 182 18.20 22.04 -15.73
C LEU A 182 17.71 20.96 -14.75
N GLN A 183 17.17 19.86 -15.26
CA GLN A 183 16.72 18.74 -14.45
C GLN A 183 17.86 18.18 -13.59
N ALA A 184 19.04 17.93 -14.17
CA ALA A 184 20.19 17.44 -13.42
C ALA A 184 20.64 18.41 -12.31
N LYS A 185 20.59 19.73 -12.56
CA LYS A 185 20.88 20.76 -11.54
C LYS A 185 19.86 20.73 -10.40
N VAL A 186 18.57 20.71 -10.75
CA VAL A 186 17.47 20.66 -9.77
C VAL A 186 17.57 19.38 -8.92
N GLU A 187 17.77 18.22 -9.56
CA GLU A 187 17.93 16.94 -8.86
C GLU A 187 19.14 16.94 -7.93
N GLY A 188 20.30 17.44 -8.38
CA GLY A 188 21.49 17.54 -7.55
C GLY A 188 21.31 18.44 -6.33
N GLU A 189 20.72 19.63 -6.51
CA GLU A 189 20.42 20.53 -5.40
C GLU A 189 19.35 19.95 -4.46
N ALA A 190 18.33 19.28 -4.99
CA ALA A 190 17.28 18.64 -4.21
C ALA A 190 17.84 17.49 -3.37
N GLN A 191 18.67 16.62 -3.95
CA GLN A 191 19.36 15.57 -3.23
C GLN A 191 20.23 16.14 -2.10
N ALA A 192 21.01 17.19 -2.38
CA ALA A 192 21.84 17.83 -1.36
C ALA A 192 21.01 18.47 -0.23
N ALA A 193 19.88 19.12 -0.56
CA ALA A 193 18.97 19.70 0.43
C ALA A 193 18.28 18.62 1.29
N MET A 194 17.86 17.52 0.67
CA MET A 194 17.31 16.37 1.39
C MET A 194 18.34 15.71 2.32
N ALA A 195 19.57 15.52 1.84
CA ALA A 195 20.66 14.97 2.65
C ALA A 195 20.93 15.83 3.90
N LYS A 196 20.81 17.15 3.80
CA LYS A 196 20.96 18.07 4.95
C LYS A 196 19.88 17.89 6.01
N ILE A 197 18.64 17.62 5.61
CA ILE A 197 17.54 17.41 6.57
C ILE A 197 17.42 15.95 7.04
N GLN A 198 18.13 15.00 6.40
CA GLN A 198 18.05 13.57 6.72
C GLN A 198 18.25 13.26 8.23
N PRO A 199 19.22 13.84 8.95
CA PRO A 199 19.37 13.59 10.39
C PRO A 199 18.16 14.00 11.22
N GLN A 200 17.43 15.05 10.80
CA GLN A 200 16.21 15.50 11.47
C GLN A 200 15.06 14.53 11.18
N LEU A 201 14.96 14.03 9.94
CA LEU A 201 14.02 12.98 9.55
C LEU A 201 14.25 11.70 10.37
N ASP A 202 15.50 11.28 10.53
CA ASP A 202 15.87 10.11 11.31
C ASP A 202 15.52 10.29 12.80
N LYS A 203 15.82 11.46 13.38
CA LYS A 203 15.46 11.79 14.76
C LYS A 203 13.95 11.74 14.99
N MET A 204 13.15 12.24 14.04
CA MET A 204 11.69 12.18 14.12
C MET A 204 11.19 10.74 14.04
N ARG A 205 11.75 9.94 13.11
CA ARG A 205 11.44 8.50 13.01
C ARG A 205 11.74 7.80 14.33
N ASP A 206 12.92 7.99 14.89
CA ASP A 206 13.36 7.35 16.13
C ASP A 206 12.51 7.81 17.34
N GLY A 207 12.12 9.08 17.36
CA GLY A 207 11.17 9.62 18.33
C GLY A 207 9.82 8.91 18.26
N TRP A 208 9.28 8.70 17.06
CA TRP A 208 8.05 7.94 16.87
C TRP A 208 8.20 6.46 17.26
N LEU A 209 9.33 5.82 16.92
CA LEU A 209 9.64 4.46 17.37
C LEU A 209 9.68 4.34 18.90
N ALA A 210 10.20 5.34 19.59
CA ALA A 210 10.19 5.38 21.05
C ALA A 210 8.76 5.50 21.61
N VAL A 211 7.88 6.26 20.95
CA VAL A 211 6.45 6.32 21.31
C VAL A 211 5.79 4.95 21.14
N VAL A 212 6.05 4.26 20.04
CA VAL A 212 5.53 2.90 19.79
C VAL A 212 5.95 1.97 20.93
N LYS A 213 7.26 1.90 21.25
CA LYS A 213 7.79 1.04 22.31
C LYS A 213 7.21 1.36 23.70
N LYS A 214 6.93 2.63 23.99
CA LYS A 214 6.31 3.05 25.26
C LYS A 214 4.80 2.78 25.33
N THR A 215 4.13 2.77 24.18
CA THR A 215 2.66 2.70 24.11
C THR A 215 2.18 1.26 23.94
N VAL A 216 2.93 0.43 23.20
CA VAL A 216 2.59 -0.95 22.87
C VAL A 216 3.23 -1.89 23.89
N LYS A 217 2.43 -2.75 24.52
CA LYS A 217 2.93 -3.74 25.49
C LYS A 217 3.74 -4.82 24.78
N ALA A 218 4.69 -5.43 25.47
CA ALA A 218 5.50 -6.53 24.92
C ALA A 218 4.65 -7.65 24.31
N ILE A 219 3.55 -8.06 24.97
CA ILE A 219 2.64 -9.08 24.42
C ILE A 219 1.96 -8.65 23.11
N GLN A 220 1.66 -7.37 22.94
CA GLN A 220 1.07 -6.83 21.70
C GLN A 220 2.13 -6.76 20.60
N MET A 221 3.38 -6.42 20.95
CA MET A 221 4.51 -6.43 20.02
C MET A 221 4.79 -7.85 19.51
N ASN A 222 4.87 -8.83 20.42
CA ASN A 222 5.08 -10.23 20.04
C ASN A 222 3.96 -10.75 19.13
N ARG A 223 2.71 -10.33 19.37
CA ARG A 223 1.58 -10.66 18.48
C ARG A 223 1.74 -10.01 17.11
N PHE A 224 2.20 -8.76 17.04
CA PHE A 224 2.45 -8.08 15.78
C PHE A 224 3.57 -8.75 14.98
N GLU A 225 4.70 -9.06 15.62
CA GLU A 225 5.82 -9.80 15.01
C GLU A 225 5.36 -11.19 14.52
N ALA A 226 4.51 -11.89 15.27
CA ALA A 226 3.95 -13.16 14.83
C ALA A 226 3.06 -13.02 13.57
N LEU A 227 2.35 -11.90 13.41
CA LEU A 227 1.57 -11.63 12.20
C LEU A 227 2.44 -11.32 10.98
N GLN A 228 3.67 -10.84 11.18
CA GLN A 228 4.62 -10.60 10.09
C GLN A 228 5.20 -11.91 9.54
N GLY A 229 5.11 -13.02 10.26
CA GLY A 229 5.57 -14.32 9.78
C GLY A 229 7.08 -14.37 9.52
N LYS A 230 7.50 -15.14 8.50
CA LYS A 230 8.92 -15.30 8.18
C LYS A 230 9.48 -14.06 7.47
N PRO A 231 10.70 -13.59 7.79
CA PRO A 231 11.32 -12.48 7.08
C PRO A 231 11.36 -12.71 5.57
N PHE A 232 10.98 -11.70 4.80
CA PHE A 232 11.12 -11.68 3.36
C PHE A 232 12.59 -11.41 2.98
N LYS A 233 13.12 -12.22 2.06
CA LYS A 233 14.48 -12.08 1.55
C LYS A 233 14.40 -12.01 0.03
N PRO A 234 14.47 -10.81 -0.58
CA PRO A 234 14.49 -10.70 -2.04
C PRO A 234 15.73 -11.41 -2.59
N SER A 235 15.61 -12.09 -3.73
CA SER A 235 16.75 -12.76 -4.35
C SER A 235 17.74 -11.70 -4.84
N GLY A 236 18.95 -11.68 -4.26
CA GLY A 236 20.01 -10.71 -4.61
C GLY A 236 20.51 -9.79 -3.49
N GLN A 237 20.14 -10.04 -2.22
CA GLN A 237 20.81 -9.45 -1.04
C GLN A 237 21.64 -10.49 -0.29
#